data_AF-A0A2V3II04-F1
#
_entry.id   AF-A0A2V3II04-F1
#
_cell.length_a   1.000
_cell.length_b   1.000
_cell.length_c   1.000
_cell.angle_alpha   90.00
_cell.angle_beta   90.00
_cell.angle_gamma   90.00
#
_symmetry.space_group_name_H-M   'P 1'
#
loop_
_entity.id
_entity.type
_entity.pdbx_description
1 polymer ?
#
loop_
_entity_poly.entity_id
_entity_poly.type
_entity_poly.pdbx_seq_one_letter_code
_entity_poly.pdbx_strand_id
1 'polypeptide(L)'
;MVSLRHFFLVLALALAAVQAAVLSPVSRSSSSHSDKLVDSIVGYYENIKFSGSGKNNWHYVDIEKVDQSTLRWVNRAGRQWTLSVISDAGVVDTDKLQVGTDCPYYSSGYTEAAIVRDANTGEISAIVGPGDEAYLRFPGAASQLVDSLIGHYENLKYTGSGKNNWHYVDVEKVDHSTLRWTNRAGVSWTLYIQDAGNGVNTDSLIVGSDCPYYKSGYTAAGIVRDEETGLVSAILGPGGEAYNRFPGTGSEVVASVVGSYENLLYSGSGKNNWHFVQIEKVNNSTLRWTNSAGVKWTLYVRSVGGKVDTENLVVGADSPYHSRGHTIAKIERDSKSGMVTAIRGPGNEAYTRDATSSAEIVASVVGTFENLLYTGSGKNNWHYVEIEKVDESTVRWKNRAGRSWTLSVITSDGKVDTTKLSVGTDCPYYSRGYTQAELVRDADTGAIRKVIGPGSEPYTRQY
;
A
#
# COMPACT_ATOMS: atom_id res chain seq x y z
N MET A 1 72.54 7.09 44.60
CA MET A 1 71.82 8.36 44.37
C MET A 1 70.74 8.10 43.35
N VAL A 2 69.49 8.25 43.78
CA VAL A 2 68.27 7.98 43.02
C VAL A 2 68.08 9.09 41.97
N SER A 3 67.85 8.75 40.71
CA SER A 3 67.44 9.74 39.70
C SER A 3 66.32 9.16 38.83
N LEU A 4 65.11 9.65 39.12
CA LEU A 4 63.88 9.50 38.34
C LEU A 4 64.13 9.77 36.85
N ARG A 5 64.19 8.73 36.02
CA ARG A 5 64.12 8.84 34.56
C ARG A 5 63.22 7.79 33.89
N HIS A 6 62.28 7.21 34.64
CA HIS A 6 61.29 6.26 34.11
C HIS A 6 59.82 6.64 34.40
N PHE A 7 59.54 7.91 34.73
CA PHE A 7 58.18 8.38 35.01
C PHE A 7 57.66 9.47 34.05
N PHE A 8 58.32 9.68 32.91
CA PHE A 8 58.00 10.76 31.97
C PHE A 8 57.54 10.33 30.57
N LEU A 9 57.14 9.07 30.38
CA LEU A 9 56.64 8.60 29.06
C LEU A 9 55.19 8.07 29.04
N VAL A 10 54.46 8.14 30.15
CA VAL A 10 53.02 7.74 30.20
C VAL A 10 52.09 8.95 30.48
N LEU A 11 52.64 10.13 30.77
CA LEU A 11 51.85 11.35 31.04
C LEU A 11 51.85 12.37 29.88
N ALA A 12 52.33 12.00 28.69
CA ALA A 12 52.34 12.86 27.50
C ALA A 12 51.34 12.43 26.41
N LEU A 13 50.55 11.36 26.64
CA LEU A 13 49.46 10.94 25.74
C LEU A 13 48.04 11.13 26.33
N ALA A 14 47.93 11.68 27.55
CA ALA A 14 46.64 12.01 28.16
C ALA A 14 46.28 13.51 28.09
N LEU A 15 47.12 14.34 27.45
CA LEU A 15 46.94 15.81 27.39
C LEU A 15 46.68 16.35 25.96
N ALA A 16 46.34 15.47 25.01
CA ALA A 16 45.89 15.86 23.66
C ALA A 16 44.42 15.50 23.38
N ALA A 17 43.67 15.05 24.39
CA ALA A 17 42.26 14.65 24.25
C ALA A 17 41.26 15.53 25.03
N VAL A 18 41.71 16.63 25.65
CA VAL A 18 40.86 17.50 26.49
C VAL A 18 40.77 18.95 25.97
N GLN A 19 41.29 19.23 24.77
CA GLN A 19 41.27 20.61 24.23
C GLN A 19 40.83 20.70 22.76
N ALA A 20 39.76 19.97 22.43
CA ALA A 20 38.97 20.17 21.21
C ALA A 20 37.45 20.00 21.45
N ALA A 21 36.98 20.33 22.66
CA ALA A 21 35.55 20.36 23.02
C ALA A 21 35.04 21.79 23.25
N VAL A 22 35.59 22.76 22.53
CA VAL A 22 35.01 24.11 22.38
C VAL A 22 34.47 24.22 20.96
N LEU A 23 33.47 23.40 20.63
CA LEU A 23 32.56 23.66 19.51
C LEU A 23 31.15 23.21 19.93
N SER A 24 30.34 24.23 20.22
CA SER A 24 28.89 24.29 20.08
C SER A 24 28.04 23.23 20.79
N PRO A 25 27.19 23.60 21.77
CA PRO A 25 26.04 22.77 22.09
C PRO A 25 25.09 22.84 20.89
N VAL A 26 25.15 21.84 20.01
CA VAL A 26 24.08 21.58 19.04
C VAL A 26 22.86 21.15 19.85
N SER A 27 21.81 21.95 19.75
CA SER A 27 20.46 21.80 20.33
C SER A 27 19.73 20.54 19.83
N ARG A 28 20.24 19.35 20.14
CA ARG A 28 19.69 18.07 19.65
C ARG A 28 18.52 17.51 20.46
N SER A 29 18.04 18.18 21.51
CA SER A 29 16.91 17.66 22.31
C SER A 29 15.57 18.37 22.10
N SER A 30 15.54 19.64 21.68
CA SER A 30 14.27 20.35 21.48
C SER A 30 13.59 19.98 20.16
N SER A 31 14.37 19.75 19.09
CA SER A 31 13.83 19.46 17.75
C SER A 31 13.00 18.17 17.70
N SER A 32 13.31 17.15 18.51
CA SER A 32 12.54 15.91 18.53
C SER A 32 11.21 16.01 19.27
N HIS A 33 11.07 16.98 20.18
CA HIS A 33 9.84 17.15 20.98
C HIS A 33 8.84 18.04 20.24
N SER A 34 9.30 19.12 19.60
CA SER A 34 8.47 19.95 18.73
C SER A 34 7.92 19.13 17.57
N ASP A 35 8.76 18.30 16.93
CA ASP A 35 8.36 17.48 15.78
C ASP A 35 7.25 16.47 16.13
N LYS A 36 7.36 15.83 17.30
CA LYS A 36 6.33 14.92 17.83
C LYS A 36 5.02 15.64 18.15
N LEU A 37 5.10 16.82 18.75
CA LEU A 37 3.91 17.62 19.06
C LEU A 37 3.21 18.05 17.77
N VAL A 38 3.96 18.58 16.81
CA VAL A 38 3.47 18.95 15.46
C VAL A 38 2.76 17.75 14.82
N ASP A 39 3.40 16.58 14.76
CA ASP A 39 2.81 15.38 14.16
C ASP A 39 1.51 14.95 14.87
N SER A 40 1.40 15.15 16.19
CA SER A 40 0.19 14.84 16.95
C SER A 40 -0.97 15.82 16.71
N ILE A 41 -0.67 17.06 16.32
CA ILE A 41 -1.67 18.12 16.06
C ILE A 41 -2.20 18.04 14.63
N VAL A 42 -1.39 17.59 13.67
CA VAL A 42 -1.81 17.49 12.27
C VAL A 42 -3.12 16.68 12.16
N GLY A 43 -4.05 17.22 11.38
CA GLY A 43 -5.33 16.60 11.15
C GLY A 43 -6.45 17.59 10.87
N TYR A 44 -7.64 17.02 10.74
CA TYR A 44 -8.85 17.75 10.44
C TYR A 44 -9.64 18.02 11.72
N TYR A 45 -10.22 19.21 11.81
CA TYR A 45 -10.94 19.70 12.96
C TYR A 45 -12.25 20.37 12.55
N GLU A 46 -13.26 20.21 13.39
CA GLU A 46 -14.61 20.69 13.14
C GLU A 46 -15.18 21.39 14.36
N ASN A 47 -15.74 22.57 14.16
CA ASN A 47 -16.49 23.27 15.18
C ASN A 47 -17.94 22.77 15.21
N ILE A 48 -18.23 21.88 16.15
CA ILE A 48 -19.52 21.19 16.27
C ILE A 48 -20.64 22.07 16.84
N LYS A 49 -20.30 23.23 17.42
CA LYS A 49 -21.28 24.19 17.97
C LYS A 49 -22.33 24.59 16.93
N PHE A 50 -21.98 24.52 15.64
CA PHE A 50 -22.82 24.94 14.52
C PHE A 50 -23.46 23.78 13.76
N SER A 51 -23.38 22.53 14.23
CA SER A 51 -23.87 21.33 13.52
C SER A 51 -25.39 21.27 13.28
N GLY A 52 -26.18 22.22 13.79
CA GLY A 52 -27.62 22.35 13.49
C GLY A 52 -27.92 23.42 12.43
N SER A 53 -27.60 24.68 12.70
CA SER A 53 -27.78 25.81 11.78
C SER A 53 -26.62 26.79 11.90
N GLY A 54 -26.33 27.51 10.81
CA GLY A 54 -25.23 28.49 10.77
C GLY A 54 -23.85 27.90 10.45
N LYS A 55 -23.72 26.58 10.29
CA LYS A 55 -22.48 25.97 9.79
C LYS A 55 -22.16 26.47 8.39
N ASN A 56 -20.88 26.74 8.19
CA ASN A 56 -20.34 27.21 6.93
C ASN A 56 -18.85 26.82 6.84
N ASN A 57 -18.20 27.21 5.76
CA ASN A 57 -16.82 26.84 5.45
C ASN A 57 -15.75 27.36 6.44
N TRP A 58 -16.09 28.22 7.41
CA TRP A 58 -15.18 28.65 8.48
C TRP A 58 -15.12 27.68 9.66
N HIS A 59 -16.09 26.77 9.78
CA HIS A 59 -16.22 25.85 10.90
C HIS A 59 -15.48 24.51 10.69
N TYR A 60 -14.71 24.43 9.62
CA TYR A 60 -13.97 23.25 9.21
C TYR A 60 -12.53 23.65 8.93
N VAL A 61 -11.59 22.95 9.54
CA VAL A 61 -10.19 23.34 9.62
C VAL A 61 -9.32 22.13 9.33
N ASP A 62 -8.39 22.28 8.42
CA ASP A 62 -7.24 21.40 8.27
C ASP A 62 -6.04 22.05 8.95
N ILE A 63 -5.33 21.29 9.78
CA ILE A 63 -4.05 21.71 10.35
C ILE A 63 -2.95 20.89 9.69
N GLU A 64 -2.17 21.56 8.85
CA GLU A 64 -1.11 20.96 8.05
C GLU A 64 0.26 21.20 8.69
N LYS A 65 1.19 20.26 8.51
CA LYS A 65 2.60 20.44 8.89
C LYS A 65 3.33 21.27 7.85
N VAL A 66 3.98 22.35 8.29
CA VAL A 66 4.91 23.14 7.46
C VAL A 66 6.35 22.68 7.69
N ASP A 67 6.75 22.59 8.97
CA ASP A 67 8.05 22.09 9.40
C ASP A 67 7.96 21.47 10.82
N GLN A 68 9.08 21.29 11.51
CA GLN A 68 9.13 20.65 12.85
C GLN A 68 8.58 21.50 14.00
N SER A 69 8.33 22.79 13.77
CA SER A 69 7.83 23.75 14.75
C SER A 69 6.66 24.59 14.24
N THR A 70 6.33 24.47 12.96
CA THR A 70 5.35 25.32 12.28
C THR A 70 4.23 24.47 11.67
N LEU A 71 3.01 24.88 11.95
CA LEU A 71 1.77 24.32 11.42
C LEU A 71 1.04 25.41 10.61
N ARG A 72 0.16 24.98 9.71
CA ARG A 72 -0.72 25.87 8.96
C ARG A 72 -2.17 25.51 9.22
N TRP A 73 -2.92 26.47 9.75
CA TRP A 73 -4.37 26.40 9.83
C TRP A 73 -4.95 26.73 8.47
N VAL A 74 -5.85 25.92 7.94
CA VAL A 74 -6.55 26.16 6.67
C VAL A 74 -8.04 25.89 6.86
N ASN A 75 -8.90 26.87 6.62
CA ASN A 75 -10.34 26.62 6.61
C ASN A 75 -10.89 26.40 5.20
N ARG A 76 -12.10 25.84 5.08
CA ARG A 76 -12.74 25.59 3.76
C ARG A 76 -13.14 26.88 3.03
N ALA A 77 -13.09 28.04 3.68
CA ALA A 77 -13.30 29.34 3.02
C ALA A 77 -12.02 29.83 2.33
N GLY A 78 -10.94 29.04 2.37
CA GLY A 78 -9.65 29.35 1.75
C GLY A 78 -8.79 30.32 2.56
N ARG A 79 -9.16 30.58 3.83
CA ARG A 79 -8.33 31.37 4.73
C ARG A 79 -7.36 30.45 5.45
N GLN A 80 -6.14 30.94 5.58
CA GLN A 80 -5.05 30.21 6.21
C GLN A 80 -4.19 31.15 7.03
N TRP A 81 -3.58 30.62 8.08
CA TRP A 81 -2.60 31.34 8.89
C TRP A 81 -1.65 30.39 9.60
N THR A 82 -0.58 30.96 10.13
CA THR A 82 0.50 30.22 10.76
C THR A 82 0.18 29.92 12.22
N LEU A 83 0.53 28.73 12.67
CA LEU A 83 0.60 28.36 14.09
C LEU A 83 2.03 27.87 14.38
N SER A 84 2.64 28.31 15.47
CA SER A 84 4.01 27.95 15.84
C SER A 84 4.06 27.31 17.23
N VAL A 85 4.87 26.27 17.38
CA VAL A 85 5.15 25.66 18.69
C VAL A 85 5.84 26.70 19.57
N ILE A 86 5.29 26.93 20.77
CA ILE A 86 5.92 27.77 21.78
C ILE A 86 7.01 26.94 22.46
N SER A 87 8.22 27.50 22.54
CA SER A 87 9.30 26.89 23.31
C SER A 87 10.13 27.93 24.04
N ASP A 88 10.47 27.65 25.29
CA ASP A 88 11.37 28.46 26.10
C ASP A 88 12.46 27.57 26.71
N ALA A 89 13.72 27.99 26.58
CA ALA A 89 14.90 27.23 27.02
C ALA A 89 14.92 25.74 26.57
N GLY A 90 14.28 25.42 25.44
CA GLY A 90 14.18 24.06 24.90
C GLY A 90 13.04 23.21 25.49
N VAL A 91 12.22 23.77 26.38
CA VAL A 91 10.97 23.18 26.86
C VAL A 91 9.85 23.59 25.92
N VAL A 92 9.16 22.60 25.36
CA VAL A 92 8.02 22.80 24.46
C VAL A 92 6.74 22.94 25.27
N ASP A 93 5.96 23.99 25.02
CA ASP A 93 4.59 24.10 25.52
C ASP A 93 3.70 23.13 24.72
N THR A 94 3.10 22.17 25.40
CA THR A 94 2.26 21.13 24.79
C THR A 94 0.78 21.46 24.81
N ASP A 95 0.41 22.61 25.39
CA ASP A 95 -0.96 23.03 25.64
C ASP A 95 -1.34 24.27 24.81
N LYS A 96 -0.35 24.94 24.20
CA LYS A 96 -0.58 26.13 23.38
C LYS A 96 0.29 26.20 22.13
N LEU A 97 -0.24 26.88 21.13
CA LEU A 97 0.47 27.31 19.93
C LEU A 97 0.42 28.82 19.83
N GLN A 98 1.50 29.42 19.35
CA GLN A 98 1.53 30.83 18.99
C GLN A 98 0.83 31.03 17.64
N VAL A 99 -0.09 31.98 17.57
CA VAL A 99 -0.76 32.35 16.32
C VAL A 99 0.09 33.38 15.58
N GLY A 100 0.28 33.17 14.28
CA GLY A 100 1.02 34.10 13.42
C GLY A 100 0.27 35.40 13.16
N THR A 101 1.01 36.48 12.88
CA THR A 101 0.46 37.80 12.54
C THR A 101 -0.32 37.82 11.22
N ASP A 102 -0.23 36.73 10.44
CA ASP A 102 -1.01 36.48 9.22
C ASP A 102 -2.45 36.02 9.53
N CYS A 103 -2.78 35.70 10.79
CA CYS A 103 -4.14 35.41 11.21
C CYS A 103 -5.04 36.66 11.10
N PRO A 104 -6.21 36.58 10.42
CA PRO A 104 -7.14 37.71 10.32
C PRO A 104 -7.66 38.25 11.65
N TYR A 105 -7.55 37.46 12.73
CA TYR A 105 -8.01 37.79 14.07
C TYR A 105 -6.88 38.21 15.01
N TYR A 106 -5.62 38.25 14.53
CA TYR A 106 -4.45 38.55 15.36
C TYR A 106 -4.57 39.94 16.03
N SER A 107 -4.89 40.96 15.23
CA SER A 107 -5.09 42.33 15.72
C SER A 107 -6.29 42.50 16.66
N SER A 108 -7.19 41.50 16.70
CA SER A 108 -8.32 41.43 17.63
C SER A 108 -7.97 40.70 18.93
N GLY A 109 -6.70 40.32 19.12
CA GLY A 109 -6.19 39.70 20.34
C GLY A 109 -5.99 38.18 20.27
N TYR A 110 -6.36 37.52 19.16
CA TYR A 110 -6.15 36.07 18.99
C TYR A 110 -4.70 35.77 18.64
N THR A 111 -3.86 35.65 19.67
CA THR A 111 -2.41 35.51 19.58
C THR A 111 -1.90 34.14 19.99
N GLU A 112 -2.75 33.32 20.62
CA GLU A 112 -2.46 31.95 21.04
C GLU A 112 -3.67 31.05 20.73
N ALA A 113 -3.41 29.80 20.36
CA ALA A 113 -4.40 28.75 20.19
C ALA A 113 -4.19 27.67 21.25
N ALA A 114 -5.21 27.34 22.04
CA ALA A 114 -5.10 26.29 23.06
C ALA A 114 -5.31 24.89 22.46
N ILE A 115 -4.56 23.92 22.95
CA ILE A 115 -4.68 22.50 22.62
C ILE A 115 -5.49 21.84 23.72
N VAL A 116 -6.61 21.21 23.34
CA VAL A 116 -7.45 20.45 24.27
C VAL A 116 -7.15 18.98 24.09
N ARG A 117 -7.01 18.27 25.22
CA ARG A 117 -6.76 16.82 25.24
C ARG A 117 -7.95 16.09 25.86
N ASP A 118 -8.21 14.88 25.38
CA ASP A 118 -9.13 13.97 26.05
C ASP A 118 -8.54 13.57 27.41
N ALA A 119 -9.32 13.69 28.47
CA ALA A 119 -8.86 13.46 29.83
C ALA A 119 -8.51 11.99 30.12
N ASN A 120 -9.04 11.04 29.32
CA ASN A 120 -8.85 9.61 29.52
C ASN A 120 -7.67 9.09 28.70
N THR A 121 -7.51 9.57 27.46
CA THR A 121 -6.47 9.08 26.54
C THR A 121 -5.23 9.97 26.50
N GLY A 122 -5.35 11.25 26.88
CA GLY A 122 -4.30 12.25 26.73
C GLY A 122 -4.05 12.69 25.28
N GLU A 123 -4.81 12.14 24.32
CA GLU A 123 -4.74 12.52 22.91
C GLU A 123 -5.36 13.89 22.67
N ILE A 124 -4.88 14.60 21.65
CA ILE A 124 -5.43 15.89 21.25
C ILE A 124 -6.85 15.67 20.72
N SER A 125 -7.82 16.31 21.35
CA SER A 125 -9.25 16.20 21.04
C SER A 125 -9.82 17.49 20.45
N ALA A 126 -9.15 18.63 20.59
CA ALA A 126 -9.55 19.88 19.95
C ALA A 126 -8.41 20.90 19.86
N ILE A 127 -8.57 21.90 19.00
CA ILE A 127 -7.82 23.15 19.02
C ILE A 127 -8.82 24.30 19.21
N VAL A 128 -8.53 25.22 20.12
CA VAL A 128 -9.35 26.40 20.35
C VAL A 128 -8.98 27.47 19.32
N GLY A 129 -9.95 27.82 18.49
CA GLY A 129 -9.86 28.84 17.46
C GLY A 129 -10.24 30.25 17.94
N PRO A 130 -10.33 31.20 17.00
CA PRO A 130 -10.77 32.57 17.28
C PRO A 130 -12.14 32.61 17.99
N GLY A 131 -12.27 33.49 18.99
CA GLY A 131 -13.53 33.62 19.75
C GLY A 131 -13.76 32.51 20.78
N ASP A 132 -12.70 31.85 21.24
CA ASP A 132 -12.72 30.74 22.20
C ASP A 132 -13.55 29.54 21.72
N GLU A 133 -13.62 29.34 20.40
CA GLU A 133 -14.41 28.27 19.82
C GLU A 133 -13.59 26.99 19.67
N ALA A 134 -14.06 25.89 20.25
CA ALA A 134 -13.40 24.60 20.15
C ALA A 134 -13.67 23.95 18.77
N TYR A 135 -12.61 23.69 18.02
CA TYR A 135 -12.62 22.85 16.84
C TYR A 135 -12.20 21.46 17.26
N LEU A 136 -13.15 20.54 17.37
CA LEU A 136 -12.91 19.17 17.79
C LEU A 136 -12.15 18.42 16.71
N ARG A 137 -11.14 17.65 17.11
CA ARG A 137 -10.37 16.80 16.24
C ARG A 137 -11.30 15.75 15.66
N PHE A 138 -11.48 15.80 14.35
CA PHE A 138 -12.20 14.76 13.65
C PHE A 138 -11.29 13.54 13.59
N PRO A 139 -11.76 12.33 13.96
CA PRO A 139 -10.88 11.17 14.07
C PRO A 139 -10.22 10.86 12.73
N GLY A 140 -8.93 10.48 12.73
CA GLY A 140 -8.27 9.94 11.52
C GLY A 140 -9.02 8.73 10.91
N ALA A 141 -9.79 8.03 11.75
CA ALA A 141 -10.72 6.97 11.34
C ALA A 141 -11.83 7.45 10.37
N ALA A 142 -12.21 8.74 10.39
CA ALA A 142 -13.21 9.27 9.46
C ALA A 142 -12.67 9.38 8.04
N SER A 143 -11.45 9.91 7.88
CA SER A 143 -10.82 9.95 6.56
C SER A 143 -10.58 8.53 6.03
N GLN A 144 -10.14 7.61 6.89
CA GLN A 144 -9.99 6.20 6.51
C GLN A 144 -11.32 5.57 6.09
N LEU A 145 -12.41 5.88 6.80
CA LEU A 145 -13.74 5.40 6.45
C LEU A 145 -14.19 5.98 5.11
N VAL A 146 -14.05 7.29 4.89
CA VAL A 146 -14.33 7.95 3.60
C VAL A 146 -13.56 7.25 2.49
N ASP A 147 -12.25 7.07 2.65
CA ASP A 147 -11.41 6.44 1.63
C ASP A 147 -11.85 4.99 1.35
N SER A 148 -12.30 4.26 2.38
CA SER A 148 -12.84 2.90 2.24
C SER A 148 -14.22 2.81 1.56
N LEU A 149 -14.93 3.94 1.42
CA LEU A 149 -16.28 4.02 0.84
C LEU A 149 -16.28 4.52 -0.61
N ILE A 150 -15.16 5.06 -1.10
CA ILE A 150 -15.03 5.49 -2.50
C ILE A 150 -15.12 4.27 -3.41
N GLY A 151 -15.89 4.36 -4.50
CA GLY A 151 -15.97 3.28 -5.47
C GLY A 151 -17.24 3.28 -6.32
N HIS A 152 -17.35 2.22 -7.11
CA HIS A 152 -18.48 1.96 -8.00
C HIS A 152 -19.37 0.93 -7.35
N TYR A 153 -20.67 1.13 -7.40
CA TYR A 153 -21.67 0.32 -6.74
C TYR A 153 -22.85 0.01 -7.66
N GLU A 154 -23.43 -1.16 -7.50
CA GLU A 154 -24.53 -1.66 -8.30
C GLU A 154 -25.57 -2.35 -7.43
N ASN A 155 -26.82 -1.99 -7.66
CA ASN A 155 -27.94 -2.68 -7.05
C ASN A 155 -28.22 -3.99 -7.82
N LEU A 156 -27.94 -5.13 -7.17
CA LEU A 156 -28.05 -6.45 -7.78
C LEU A 156 -29.49 -7.00 -7.77
N LYS A 157 -30.40 -6.43 -6.98
CA LYS A 157 -31.81 -6.82 -6.90
C LYS A 157 -32.52 -6.80 -8.25
N TYR A 158 -32.08 -5.93 -9.16
CA TYR A 158 -32.67 -5.72 -10.48
C TYR A 158 -31.91 -6.46 -11.60
N THR A 159 -31.08 -7.44 -11.26
CA THR A 159 -30.37 -8.26 -12.25
C THR A 159 -31.35 -9.24 -12.90
N GLY A 160 -31.65 -9.04 -14.18
CA GLY A 160 -32.58 -9.85 -14.98
C GLY A 160 -33.66 -9.03 -15.69
N SER A 161 -34.26 -8.07 -15.00
CA SER A 161 -35.20 -7.10 -15.58
C SER A 161 -35.35 -5.86 -14.69
N GLY A 162 -35.73 -4.72 -15.27
CA GLY A 162 -35.99 -3.49 -14.52
C GLY A 162 -34.74 -2.66 -14.13
N LYS A 163 -33.54 -3.14 -14.45
CA LYS A 163 -32.30 -2.37 -14.24
C LYS A 163 -32.23 -1.15 -15.15
N ASN A 164 -31.86 -0.02 -14.58
CA ASN A 164 -31.70 1.25 -15.28
C ASN A 164 -30.58 2.07 -14.62
N ASN A 165 -30.33 3.28 -15.12
CA ASN A 165 -29.24 4.15 -14.67
C ASN A 165 -29.29 4.60 -13.20
N TRP A 166 -30.41 4.42 -12.50
CA TRP A 166 -30.49 4.68 -11.05
C TRP A 166 -29.81 3.59 -10.21
N HIS A 167 -29.66 2.39 -10.78
CA HIS A 167 -29.14 1.21 -10.07
C HIS A 167 -27.61 1.08 -10.13
N TYR A 168 -26.91 2.06 -10.70
CA TYR A 168 -25.46 2.15 -10.79
C TYR A 168 -25.03 3.47 -10.18
N VAL A 169 -24.04 3.41 -9.28
CA VAL A 169 -23.67 4.52 -8.42
C VAL A 169 -22.16 4.65 -8.32
N ASP A 170 -21.69 5.87 -8.48
CA ASP A 170 -20.34 6.31 -8.15
C ASP A 170 -20.36 7.01 -6.80
N VAL A 171 -19.47 6.58 -5.91
CA VAL A 171 -19.21 7.25 -4.63
C VAL A 171 -17.82 7.85 -4.69
N GLU A 172 -17.75 9.18 -4.61
CA GLU A 172 -16.53 9.97 -4.71
C GLU A 172 -16.24 10.71 -3.41
N LYS A 173 -14.97 10.98 -3.12
CA LYS A 173 -14.57 11.84 -2.01
C LYS A 173 -14.80 13.30 -2.37
N VAL A 174 -15.53 14.02 -1.51
CA VAL A 174 -15.58 15.48 -1.54
C VAL A 174 -14.50 16.05 -0.62
N ASP A 175 -14.40 15.49 0.60
CA ASP A 175 -13.39 15.84 1.60
C ASP A 175 -13.25 14.70 2.65
N HIS A 176 -12.54 14.95 3.76
CA HIS A 176 -12.27 13.94 4.82
C HIS A 176 -13.49 13.41 5.58
N SER A 177 -14.67 14.01 5.38
CA SER A 177 -15.91 13.70 6.11
C SER A 177 -17.14 13.62 5.20
N THR A 178 -16.97 13.91 3.91
CA THR A 178 -18.08 14.02 2.95
C THR A 178 -17.76 13.24 1.69
N LEU A 179 -18.75 12.43 1.28
CA LEU A 179 -18.77 11.69 0.04
C LEU A 179 -19.86 12.26 -0.86
N ARG A 180 -19.71 12.08 -2.17
CA ARG A 180 -20.74 12.35 -3.16
C ARG A 180 -21.20 11.03 -3.76
N TRP A 181 -22.49 10.75 -3.62
CA TRP A 181 -23.18 9.68 -4.32
C TRP A 181 -23.70 10.23 -5.64
N THR A 182 -23.37 9.61 -6.76
CA THR A 182 -23.85 9.98 -8.11
C THR A 182 -24.36 8.75 -8.82
N ASN A 183 -25.62 8.73 -9.23
CA ASN A 183 -26.10 7.65 -10.07
C ASN A 183 -25.78 7.91 -11.56
N ARG A 184 -25.88 6.86 -12.40
CA ARG A 184 -25.65 6.98 -13.85
C ARG A 184 -26.69 7.83 -14.59
N ALA A 185 -27.79 8.20 -13.94
CA ALA A 185 -28.75 9.17 -14.48
C ALA A 185 -28.30 10.63 -14.25
N GLY A 186 -27.15 10.84 -13.60
CA GLY A 186 -26.56 12.16 -13.32
C GLY A 186 -27.10 12.80 -12.04
N VAL A 187 -27.95 12.11 -11.28
CA VAL A 187 -28.49 12.62 -10.01
C VAL A 187 -27.49 12.34 -8.91
N SER A 188 -27.13 13.39 -8.17
CA SER A 188 -26.10 13.33 -7.14
C SER A 188 -26.59 13.89 -5.81
N TRP A 189 -26.05 13.39 -4.70
CA TRP A 189 -26.26 13.96 -3.37
C TRP A 189 -25.07 13.69 -2.44
N THR A 190 -25.04 14.42 -1.34
CA THR A 190 -23.99 14.28 -0.32
C THR A 190 -24.30 13.18 0.69
N LEU A 191 -23.24 12.52 1.17
CA LEU A 191 -23.26 11.62 2.32
C LEU A 191 -22.21 12.12 3.33
N TYR A 192 -22.55 12.14 4.61
CA TYR A 192 -21.68 12.60 5.68
C TYR A 192 -21.35 11.46 6.63
N ILE A 193 -20.09 11.42 7.08
CA ILE A 193 -19.68 10.57 8.18
C ILE A 193 -20.42 11.00 9.46
N GLN A 194 -21.01 10.05 10.18
CA GLN A 194 -21.68 10.32 11.45
C GLN A 194 -20.71 10.23 12.63
N ASP A 195 -20.78 11.21 13.53
CA ASP A 195 -20.10 11.18 14.83
C ASP A 195 -20.82 10.21 15.80
N ALA A 196 -20.06 9.36 16.49
CA ALA A 196 -20.54 8.41 17.49
C ALA A 196 -20.23 8.83 18.95
N GLY A 197 -19.77 10.07 19.17
CA GLY A 197 -19.47 10.65 20.48
C GLY A 197 -18.08 10.29 21.03
N ASN A 198 -17.55 9.11 20.71
CA ASN A 198 -16.19 8.68 21.03
C ASN A 198 -15.40 8.22 19.79
N GLY A 199 -15.84 8.60 18.60
CA GLY A 199 -15.28 8.14 17.34
C GLY A 199 -16.23 8.34 16.18
N VAL A 200 -16.05 7.53 15.15
CA VAL A 200 -16.86 7.58 13.93
C VAL A 200 -17.84 6.42 13.93
N ASN A 201 -19.09 6.67 13.55
CA ASN A 201 -20.01 5.59 13.22
C ASN A 201 -19.54 4.93 11.92
N THR A 202 -19.04 3.70 12.02
CA THR A 202 -18.53 2.93 10.89
C THR A 202 -19.60 2.15 10.12
N ASP A 203 -20.85 2.22 10.59
CA ASP A 203 -21.95 1.37 10.13
C ASP A 203 -23.04 2.17 9.40
N SER A 204 -23.00 3.51 9.47
CA SER A 204 -24.00 4.36 8.84
C SER A 204 -23.44 5.72 8.46
N LEU A 205 -24.00 6.27 7.37
CA LEU A 205 -23.76 7.61 6.85
C LEU A 205 -25.04 8.45 6.99
N ILE A 206 -24.88 9.75 7.23
CA ILE A 206 -25.98 10.70 7.15
C ILE A 206 -26.19 11.07 5.69
N VAL A 207 -27.42 11.00 5.20
CA VAL A 207 -27.78 11.43 3.85
C VAL A 207 -28.02 12.94 3.86
N GLY A 208 -27.43 13.66 2.91
CA GLY A 208 -27.62 15.10 2.80
C GLY A 208 -29.02 15.52 2.36
N SER A 209 -29.41 16.73 2.75
CA SER A 209 -30.70 17.31 2.40
C SER A 209 -30.87 17.59 0.89
N ASP A 210 -29.79 17.51 0.13
CA ASP A 210 -29.76 17.56 -1.33
C ASP A 210 -30.19 16.25 -1.99
N CYS A 211 -30.31 15.15 -1.23
CA CYS A 211 -30.87 13.90 -1.73
C CYS A 211 -32.34 14.05 -2.15
N PRO A 212 -32.73 13.61 -3.36
CA PRO A 212 -34.11 13.73 -3.85
C PRO A 212 -35.12 12.94 -2.99
N TYR A 213 -34.64 11.98 -2.20
CA TYR A 213 -35.44 11.16 -1.31
C TYR A 213 -35.44 11.66 0.14
N TYR A 214 -34.67 12.69 0.48
CA TYR A 214 -34.50 13.14 1.88
C TYR A 214 -35.84 13.48 2.55
N LYS A 215 -36.71 14.22 1.84
CA LYS A 215 -38.05 14.59 2.34
C LYS A 215 -39.01 13.41 2.51
N SER A 216 -38.68 12.27 1.93
CA SER A 216 -39.44 11.02 2.09
C SER A 216 -38.92 10.17 3.27
N GLY A 217 -38.03 10.71 4.09
CA GLY A 217 -37.52 10.06 5.31
C GLY A 217 -36.17 9.35 5.15
N TYR A 218 -35.59 9.34 3.95
CA TYR A 218 -34.29 8.69 3.67
C TYR A 218 -33.13 9.60 4.10
N THR A 219 -32.87 9.61 5.40
CA THR A 219 -31.90 10.50 6.07
C THR A 219 -30.61 9.77 6.48
N ALA A 220 -30.53 8.46 6.29
CA ALA A 220 -29.36 7.64 6.60
C ALA A 220 -29.12 6.56 5.53
N ALA A 221 -27.86 6.16 5.36
CA ALA A 221 -27.41 5.11 4.47
C ALA A 221 -26.51 4.12 5.25
N GLY A 222 -26.94 2.87 5.36
CA GLY A 222 -26.17 1.84 6.06
C GLY A 222 -24.93 1.39 5.28
N ILE A 223 -23.89 0.99 6.00
CA ILE A 223 -22.67 0.41 5.43
C ILE A 223 -22.68 -1.08 5.71
N VAL A 224 -22.55 -1.90 4.65
CA VAL A 224 -22.44 -3.36 4.78
C VAL A 224 -20.99 -3.75 4.59
N ARG A 225 -20.50 -4.64 5.45
CA ARG A 225 -19.14 -5.17 5.40
C ARG A 225 -19.17 -6.66 5.07
N ASP A 226 -18.13 -7.10 4.41
CA ASP A 226 -17.84 -8.51 4.23
C ASP A 226 -17.40 -9.12 5.57
N GLU A 227 -18.04 -10.23 5.98
CA GLU A 227 -17.83 -10.82 7.32
C GLU A 227 -16.41 -11.39 7.51
N GLU A 228 -15.76 -11.83 6.42
CA GLU A 228 -14.44 -12.45 6.46
C GLU A 228 -13.32 -11.40 6.49
N THR A 229 -13.47 -10.33 5.71
CA THR A 229 -12.42 -9.31 5.51
C THR A 229 -12.65 -8.01 6.28
N GLY A 230 -13.87 -7.75 6.76
CA GLY A 230 -14.26 -6.49 7.41
C GLY A 230 -14.33 -5.28 6.45
N LEU A 231 -14.10 -5.48 5.16
CA LEU A 231 -14.11 -4.44 4.14
C LEU A 231 -15.54 -4.07 3.72
N VAL A 232 -15.74 -2.83 3.27
CA VAL A 232 -17.05 -2.37 2.76
C VAL A 232 -17.43 -3.15 1.49
N SER A 233 -18.51 -3.92 1.59
CA SER A 233 -19.07 -4.73 0.50
C SER A 233 -20.28 -4.08 -0.17
N ALA A 234 -21.03 -3.23 0.54
CA ALA A 234 -22.16 -2.48 -0.02
C ALA A 234 -22.45 -1.19 0.77
N ILE A 235 -23.19 -0.28 0.14
CA ILE A 235 -23.85 0.84 0.82
C ILE A 235 -25.36 0.71 0.57
N LEU A 236 -26.16 0.86 1.61
CA LEU A 236 -27.61 0.82 1.52
C LEU A 236 -28.13 2.17 1.03
N GLY A 237 -28.75 2.16 -0.15
CA GLY A 237 -29.39 3.33 -0.72
C GLY A 237 -30.82 3.55 -0.22
N PRO A 238 -31.57 4.46 -0.87
CA PRO A 238 -32.98 4.68 -0.58
C PRO A 238 -33.77 3.37 -0.60
N GLY A 239 -34.63 3.18 0.40
CA GLY A 239 -35.41 1.95 0.58
C GLY A 239 -34.67 0.83 1.29
N GLY A 240 -33.45 1.07 1.77
CA GLY A 240 -32.59 0.03 2.36
C GLY A 240 -32.03 -0.92 1.31
N GLU A 241 -32.04 -0.52 0.03
CA GLU A 241 -31.58 -1.37 -1.05
C GLU A 241 -30.05 -1.45 -1.08
N ALA A 242 -29.51 -2.66 -1.15
CA ALA A 242 -28.08 -2.86 -1.21
C ALA A 242 -27.52 -2.48 -2.59
N TYR A 243 -26.72 -1.42 -2.63
CA TYR A 243 -25.82 -1.13 -3.73
C TYR A 243 -24.52 -1.82 -3.40
N ASN A 244 -24.33 -3.01 -3.95
CA ASN A 244 -23.13 -3.81 -3.73
C ASN A 244 -21.99 -3.15 -4.47
N ARG A 245 -20.82 -3.07 -3.82
CA ARG A 245 -19.60 -2.61 -4.47
C ARG A 245 -19.41 -3.47 -5.72
N PHE A 246 -19.44 -2.84 -6.88
CA PHE A 246 -19.62 -3.51 -8.17
C PHE A 246 -18.52 -4.57 -8.35
N PRO A 247 -18.87 -5.86 -8.52
CA PRO A 247 -17.90 -6.93 -8.71
C PRO A 247 -17.41 -7.05 -10.17
N GLY A 248 -17.75 -6.12 -11.07
CA GLY A 248 -17.48 -6.22 -12.50
C GLY A 248 -16.00 -6.38 -12.85
N THR A 249 -15.59 -7.65 -12.90
CA THR A 249 -14.34 -8.29 -13.35
C THR A 249 -13.01 -7.56 -13.19
N GLY A 250 -12.86 -6.76 -12.13
CA GLY A 250 -11.53 -6.43 -11.60
C GLY A 250 -10.67 -7.67 -11.39
N SER A 251 -11.26 -8.87 -11.26
CA SER A 251 -10.57 -10.15 -11.19
C SER A 251 -9.60 -10.40 -12.35
N GLU A 252 -9.88 -9.94 -13.58
CA GLU A 252 -8.95 -10.11 -14.70
C GLU A 252 -7.76 -9.16 -14.57
N VAL A 253 -7.99 -7.91 -14.19
CA VAL A 253 -6.92 -6.94 -13.91
C VAL A 253 -6.08 -7.42 -12.73
N VAL A 254 -6.72 -7.81 -11.63
CA VAL A 254 -6.11 -8.37 -10.42
C VAL A 254 -5.25 -9.58 -10.78
N ALA A 255 -5.81 -10.58 -11.47
CA ALA A 255 -5.06 -11.76 -11.90
C ALA A 255 -3.89 -11.39 -12.82
N SER A 256 -4.08 -10.42 -13.72
CA SER A 256 -3.02 -9.95 -14.63
C SER A 256 -1.93 -9.14 -13.93
N VAL A 257 -2.15 -8.63 -12.71
CA VAL A 257 -1.24 -7.73 -11.98
C VAL A 257 -0.53 -8.42 -10.80
N VAL A 258 -1.08 -9.51 -10.26
CA VAL A 258 -0.41 -10.27 -9.20
C VAL A 258 0.94 -10.79 -9.70
N GLY A 259 2.00 -10.57 -8.93
CA GLY A 259 3.34 -11.01 -9.29
C GLY A 259 4.44 -10.27 -8.54
N SER A 260 5.68 -10.62 -8.89
CA SER A 260 6.89 -10.00 -8.38
C SER A 260 7.40 -8.96 -9.38
N TYR A 261 7.94 -7.85 -8.87
CA TYR A 261 8.35 -6.71 -9.64
C TYR A 261 9.67 -6.13 -9.12
N GLU A 262 10.49 -5.60 -10.01
CA GLU A 262 11.80 -5.02 -9.74
C GLU A 262 11.94 -3.67 -10.43
N ASN A 263 12.42 -2.66 -9.69
CA ASN A 263 12.79 -1.38 -10.26
C ASN A 263 14.22 -1.44 -10.82
N LEU A 264 14.31 -1.54 -12.15
CA LEU A 264 15.57 -1.71 -12.88
C LEU A 264 16.43 -0.44 -12.96
N LEU A 265 15.88 0.75 -12.63
CA LEU A 265 16.64 2.00 -12.62
C LEU A 265 17.84 1.95 -11.66
N TYR A 266 17.74 1.10 -10.63
CA TYR A 266 18.74 0.98 -9.57
C TYR A 266 19.56 -0.31 -9.67
N SER A 267 19.58 -0.99 -10.83
CA SER A 267 20.30 -2.26 -11.07
C SER A 267 21.84 -2.19 -10.91
N GLY A 268 22.41 -1.00 -10.69
CA GLY A 268 23.80 -0.77 -10.29
C GLY A 268 23.94 -0.39 -8.81
N SER A 269 24.56 0.76 -8.52
CA SER A 269 24.65 1.30 -7.15
C SER A 269 23.33 1.92 -6.71
N GLY A 270 22.91 1.66 -5.47
CA GLY A 270 21.71 2.29 -4.87
C GLY A 270 20.49 1.37 -4.78
N LYS A 271 20.56 0.14 -5.32
CA LYS A 271 19.52 -0.86 -5.08
C LYS A 271 19.43 -1.21 -3.61
N ASN A 272 18.20 -1.35 -3.14
CA ASN A 272 17.87 -1.74 -1.78
C ASN A 272 16.48 -2.38 -1.75
N ASN A 273 16.02 -2.76 -0.57
CA ASN A 273 14.76 -3.48 -0.37
C ASN A 273 13.47 -2.71 -0.76
N TRP A 274 13.55 -1.42 -1.08
CA TRP A 274 12.42 -0.67 -1.64
C TRP A 274 12.18 -0.95 -3.12
N HIS A 275 13.21 -1.42 -3.83
CA HIS A 275 13.19 -1.60 -5.29
C HIS A 275 12.68 -2.98 -5.72
N PHE A 276 12.27 -3.82 -4.78
CA PHE A 276 11.71 -5.14 -5.01
C PHE A 276 10.31 -5.19 -4.39
N VAL A 277 9.34 -5.64 -5.17
CA VAL A 277 7.92 -5.52 -4.83
C VAL A 277 7.18 -6.80 -5.15
N GLN A 278 6.38 -7.26 -4.21
CA GLN A 278 5.37 -8.28 -4.42
C GLN A 278 3.99 -7.62 -4.46
N ILE A 279 3.21 -7.94 -5.47
CA ILE A 279 1.79 -7.56 -5.55
C ILE A 279 0.95 -8.82 -5.40
N GLU A 280 0.09 -8.83 -4.38
CA GLU A 280 -0.75 -9.98 -4.01
C GLU A 280 -2.23 -9.63 -4.15
N LYS A 281 -3.05 -10.63 -4.50
CA LYS A 281 -4.51 -10.47 -4.50
C LYS A 281 -5.01 -10.41 -3.06
N VAL A 282 -5.82 -9.41 -2.76
CA VAL A 282 -6.63 -9.38 -1.52
C VAL A 282 -8.04 -9.90 -1.83
N ASN A 283 -8.67 -9.36 -2.87
CA ASN A 283 -9.97 -9.82 -3.39
C ASN A 283 -10.10 -9.47 -4.89
N ASN A 284 -11.30 -9.54 -5.47
CA ASN A 284 -11.51 -9.32 -6.91
C ASN A 284 -11.38 -7.85 -7.37
N SER A 285 -11.22 -6.90 -6.45
CA SER A 285 -11.05 -5.47 -6.77
C SER A 285 -9.91 -4.80 -6.02
N THR A 286 -9.19 -5.57 -5.19
CA THR A 286 -8.18 -5.06 -4.26
C THR A 286 -6.90 -5.89 -4.33
N LEU A 287 -5.77 -5.21 -4.40
CA LEU A 287 -4.42 -5.77 -4.40
C LEU A 287 -3.63 -5.19 -3.23
N ARG A 288 -2.59 -5.91 -2.81
CA ARG A 288 -1.63 -5.45 -1.79
C ARG A 288 -0.25 -5.33 -2.42
N TRP A 289 0.29 -4.12 -2.43
CA TRP A 289 1.70 -3.85 -2.74
C TRP A 289 2.52 -4.11 -1.47
N THR A 290 3.61 -4.86 -1.56
CA THR A 290 4.55 -5.10 -0.46
C THR A 290 5.97 -4.98 -1.00
N ASN A 291 6.79 -4.09 -0.47
CA ASN A 291 8.22 -4.09 -0.80
C ASN A 291 9.01 -5.06 0.08
N SER A 292 10.23 -5.41 -0.31
CA SER A 292 11.13 -6.28 0.50
C SER A 292 11.61 -5.63 1.81
N ALA A 293 11.34 -4.33 2.03
CA ALA A 293 11.57 -3.68 3.31
C ALA A 293 10.40 -3.90 4.30
N GLY A 294 9.35 -4.59 3.86
CA GLY A 294 8.17 -4.92 4.66
C GLY A 294 7.08 -3.85 4.66
N VAL A 295 7.24 -2.77 3.90
CA VAL A 295 6.25 -1.69 3.78
C VAL A 295 5.16 -2.12 2.79
N LYS A 296 3.90 -1.90 3.17
CA LYS A 296 2.74 -2.38 2.44
C LYS A 296 1.71 -1.28 2.26
N TRP A 297 0.98 -1.33 1.16
CA TRP A 297 -0.20 -0.50 0.95
C TRP A 297 -1.16 -1.14 -0.03
N THR A 298 -2.37 -0.58 -0.10
CA THR A 298 -3.46 -1.11 -0.89
C THR A 298 -3.47 -0.48 -2.29
N LEU A 299 -3.86 -1.26 -3.29
CA LEU A 299 -4.24 -0.77 -4.62
C LEU A 299 -5.66 -1.22 -4.93
N TYR A 300 -6.45 -0.35 -5.55
CA TYR A 300 -7.81 -0.64 -5.96
C TYR A 300 -7.95 -0.62 -7.47
N VAL A 301 -8.72 -1.56 -8.01
CA VAL A 301 -9.13 -1.51 -9.41
C VAL A 301 -9.97 -0.26 -9.63
N ARG A 302 -9.56 0.57 -10.58
CA ARG A 302 -10.29 1.78 -10.96
C ARG A 302 -11.36 1.45 -12.00
N SER A 303 -12.43 2.23 -12.03
CA SER A 303 -13.42 2.22 -13.11
C SER A 303 -13.62 3.62 -13.64
N VAL A 304 -13.75 3.74 -14.96
CA VAL A 304 -13.92 5.00 -15.69
C VAL A 304 -15.10 4.82 -16.66
N GLY A 305 -16.17 5.60 -16.47
CA GLY A 305 -17.36 5.53 -17.32
C GLY A 305 -18.10 4.20 -17.28
N GLY A 306 -18.04 3.48 -16.15
CA GLY A 306 -18.67 2.17 -15.96
C GLY A 306 -17.92 1.01 -16.62
N LYS A 307 -16.65 1.20 -16.98
CA LYS A 307 -15.73 0.15 -17.46
C LYS A 307 -14.54 0.06 -16.53
N VAL A 308 -14.05 -1.16 -16.30
CA VAL A 308 -12.78 -1.39 -15.58
C VAL A 308 -11.67 -0.66 -16.32
N ASP A 309 -10.92 0.16 -15.58
CA ASP A 309 -9.70 0.77 -16.06
C ASP A 309 -8.60 -0.30 -16.03
N THR A 310 -8.21 -0.77 -17.21
CA THR A 310 -7.21 -1.84 -17.37
C THR A 310 -5.78 -1.29 -17.36
N GLU A 311 -5.64 0.03 -17.27
CA GLU A 311 -4.38 0.78 -17.38
C GLU A 311 -3.98 1.44 -16.05
N ASN A 312 -4.91 1.67 -15.12
CA ASN A 312 -4.63 2.38 -13.88
C ASN A 312 -5.26 1.71 -12.67
N LEU A 313 -4.51 1.67 -11.58
CA LEU A 313 -4.98 1.31 -10.25
C LEU A 313 -4.98 2.56 -9.37
N VAL A 314 -5.96 2.69 -8.48
CA VAL A 314 -5.96 3.71 -7.43
C VAL A 314 -5.04 3.25 -6.32
N VAL A 315 -4.13 4.11 -5.88
CA VAL A 315 -3.27 3.85 -4.72
C VAL A 315 -4.04 4.22 -3.46
N GLY A 316 -4.05 3.33 -2.46
CA GLY A 316 -4.69 3.59 -1.19
C GLY A 316 -3.97 4.63 -0.35
N ALA A 317 -4.73 5.29 0.53
CA ALA A 317 -4.22 6.30 1.45
C ALA A 317 -3.23 5.75 2.49
N ASP A 318 -3.20 4.42 2.65
CA ASP A 318 -2.21 3.69 3.45
C ASP A 318 -0.81 3.68 2.80
N SER A 319 -0.67 4.13 1.55
CA SER A 319 0.64 4.34 0.93
C SER A 319 1.37 5.54 1.56
N PRO A 320 2.65 5.37 1.97
CA PRO A 320 3.44 6.47 2.53
C PRO A 320 3.74 7.58 1.51
N TYR A 321 3.41 7.36 0.23
CA TYR A 321 3.59 8.30 -0.86
C TYR A 321 2.28 8.96 -1.32
N HIS A 322 1.13 8.56 -0.76
CA HIS A 322 -0.18 9.05 -1.19
C HIS A 322 -0.31 10.56 -1.04
N SER A 323 0.06 11.10 0.13
CA SER A 323 0.06 12.55 0.40
C SER A 323 1.09 13.34 -0.43
N ARG A 324 2.06 12.66 -1.03
CA ARG A 324 3.05 13.23 -1.96
C ARG A 324 2.59 13.17 -3.42
N GLY A 325 1.32 12.84 -3.66
CA GLY A 325 0.69 12.82 -4.98
C GLY A 325 0.72 11.46 -5.68
N HIS A 326 1.22 10.40 -5.06
CA HIS A 326 1.13 9.05 -5.62
C HIS A 326 -0.24 8.42 -5.36
N THR A 327 -1.24 8.85 -6.14
CA THR A 327 -2.64 8.41 -6.02
C THR A 327 -3.05 7.42 -7.11
N ILE A 328 -2.23 7.27 -8.15
CA ILE A 328 -2.44 6.34 -9.27
C ILE A 328 -1.17 5.54 -9.54
N ALA A 329 -1.33 4.23 -9.72
CA ALA A 329 -0.31 3.33 -10.21
C ALA A 329 -0.69 2.86 -11.63
N LYS A 330 0.13 3.22 -12.62
CA LYS A 330 -0.12 2.89 -14.04
C LYS A 330 0.39 1.49 -14.37
N ILE A 331 -0.42 0.68 -15.03
CA ILE A 331 -0.09 -0.64 -15.54
C ILE A 331 0.50 -0.48 -16.94
N GLU A 332 1.68 -1.05 -17.17
CA GLU A 332 2.29 -1.13 -18.50
C GLU A 332 2.17 -2.54 -19.04
N ARG A 333 1.84 -2.65 -20.33
CA ARG A 333 1.60 -3.92 -21.02
C ARG A 333 2.44 -4.02 -22.28
N ASP A 334 2.85 -5.23 -22.61
CA ASP A 334 3.40 -5.53 -23.93
C ASP A 334 2.31 -5.39 -24.99
N SER A 335 2.60 -4.63 -26.05
CA SER A 335 1.61 -4.26 -27.06
C SER A 335 1.16 -5.42 -27.96
N LYS A 336 1.89 -6.54 -27.96
CA LYS A 336 1.58 -7.70 -28.81
C LYS A 336 0.79 -8.77 -28.05
N SER A 337 1.21 -9.05 -26.81
CA SER A 337 0.63 -10.10 -25.96
C SER A 337 -0.42 -9.58 -24.98
N GLY A 338 -0.46 -8.27 -24.70
CA GLY A 338 -1.33 -7.68 -23.67
C GLY A 338 -0.92 -8.00 -22.23
N MET A 339 0.20 -8.74 -22.04
CA MET A 339 0.72 -9.10 -20.72
C MET A 339 1.26 -7.88 -19.98
N VAL A 340 1.04 -7.83 -18.66
CA VAL A 340 1.60 -6.77 -17.81
C VAL A 340 3.11 -6.94 -17.71
N THR A 341 3.85 -5.91 -18.12
CA THR A 341 5.32 -5.88 -18.13
C THR A 341 5.89 -5.01 -17.02
N ALA A 342 5.15 -4.03 -16.53
CA ALA A 342 5.57 -3.19 -15.41
C ALA A 342 4.37 -2.51 -14.73
N ILE A 343 4.61 -1.97 -13.54
CA ILE A 343 3.70 -1.04 -12.87
C ILE A 343 4.50 0.19 -12.42
N ARG A 344 3.93 1.38 -12.64
CA ARG A 344 4.51 2.65 -12.20
C ARG A 344 4.22 2.86 -10.72
N GLY A 345 5.28 2.85 -9.93
CA GLY A 345 5.24 3.12 -8.50
C GLY A 345 5.43 4.61 -8.15
N PRO A 346 5.80 4.92 -6.91
CA PRO A 346 6.11 6.27 -6.46
C PRO A 346 7.15 6.95 -7.37
N GLY A 347 7.02 8.26 -7.59
CA GLY A 347 7.91 9.00 -8.49
C GLY A 347 7.76 8.64 -9.98
N ASN A 348 6.71 7.90 -10.36
CA ASN A 348 6.50 7.38 -11.72
C ASN A 348 7.62 6.42 -12.19
N GLU A 349 8.30 5.78 -11.24
CA GLU A 349 9.34 4.80 -11.51
C GLU A 349 8.72 3.46 -11.97
N ALA A 350 9.32 2.83 -12.98
CA ALA A 350 8.86 1.53 -13.46
C ALA A 350 9.38 0.41 -12.57
N TYR A 351 8.45 -0.36 -11.99
CA TYR A 351 8.74 -1.66 -11.42
C TYR A 351 8.41 -2.70 -12.49
N THR A 352 9.44 -3.23 -13.14
CA THR A 352 9.33 -4.22 -14.20
C THR A 352 8.96 -5.56 -13.60
N ARG A 353 7.96 -6.23 -14.18
CA ARG A 353 7.52 -7.55 -13.73
C ARG A 353 8.66 -8.54 -13.90
N ASP A 354 8.96 -9.28 -12.85
CA ASP A 354 9.88 -10.42 -12.92
C ASP A 354 9.17 -11.49 -13.75
N ALA A 355 9.66 -11.71 -14.97
CA ALA A 355 8.90 -12.33 -16.06
C ALA A 355 8.78 -13.86 -15.96
N THR A 356 8.86 -14.44 -14.77
CA THR A 356 8.82 -15.91 -14.63
C THR A 356 8.20 -16.35 -13.31
N SER A 357 6.93 -16.71 -13.36
CA SER A 357 6.22 -17.40 -12.28
C SER A 357 6.65 -18.88 -12.17
N SER A 358 6.42 -19.51 -11.01
CA SER A 358 6.64 -20.96 -10.84
C SER A 358 5.84 -21.77 -11.88
N ALA A 359 4.61 -21.33 -12.17
CA ALA A 359 3.74 -21.95 -13.16
C ALA A 359 4.35 -21.91 -14.59
N GLU A 360 5.01 -20.81 -14.95
CA GLU A 360 5.71 -20.68 -16.24
C GLU A 360 6.96 -21.56 -16.31
N ILE A 361 7.73 -21.69 -15.21
CA ILE A 361 8.83 -22.66 -15.15
C ILE A 361 8.31 -24.07 -15.35
N VAL A 362 7.28 -24.46 -14.58
CA VAL A 362 6.64 -25.77 -14.68
C VAL A 362 6.17 -26.03 -16.11
N ALA A 363 5.44 -25.10 -16.73
CA ALA A 363 4.98 -25.24 -18.10
C ALA A 363 6.14 -25.38 -19.10
N SER A 364 7.24 -24.66 -18.89
CA SER A 364 8.41 -24.69 -19.78
C SER A 364 9.26 -25.96 -19.66
N VAL A 365 9.25 -26.63 -18.51
CA VAL A 365 10.08 -27.83 -18.26
C VAL A 365 9.33 -29.13 -18.52
N VAL A 366 8.00 -29.14 -18.49
CA VAL A 366 7.19 -30.33 -18.83
C VAL A 366 7.49 -30.80 -20.25
N GLY A 367 7.65 -32.11 -20.44
CA GLY A 367 7.94 -32.71 -21.74
C GLY A 367 8.80 -33.97 -21.65
N THR A 368 9.21 -34.47 -22.81
CA THR A 368 10.08 -35.66 -22.92
C THR A 368 11.52 -35.24 -23.20
N PHE A 369 12.45 -35.95 -22.57
CA PHE A 369 13.88 -35.69 -22.63
C PHE A 369 14.67 -36.99 -22.81
N GLU A 370 15.78 -36.89 -23.51
CA GLU A 370 16.67 -38.00 -23.80
C GLU A 370 18.11 -37.63 -23.50
N ASN A 371 18.83 -38.50 -22.78
CA ASN A 371 20.26 -38.37 -22.63
C ASN A 371 20.96 -38.86 -23.92
N LEU A 372 21.54 -37.90 -24.65
CA LEU A 372 22.18 -38.14 -25.94
C LEU A 372 23.64 -38.63 -25.83
N LEU A 373 24.23 -38.67 -24.63
CA LEU A 373 25.58 -39.21 -24.43
C LEU A 373 25.69 -40.70 -24.76
N TYR A 374 24.57 -41.41 -24.74
CA TYR A 374 24.52 -42.87 -24.89
C TYR A 374 23.92 -43.33 -26.23
N THR A 375 23.97 -42.52 -27.28
CA THR A 375 23.33 -42.81 -28.59
C THR A 375 23.96 -43.98 -29.39
N GLY A 376 25.09 -44.53 -28.95
CA GLY A 376 25.71 -45.73 -29.51
C GLY A 376 25.43 -47.00 -28.68
N SER A 377 26.30 -47.28 -27.71
CA SER A 377 26.20 -48.42 -26.79
C SER A 377 25.90 -47.97 -25.36
N GLY A 378 25.14 -48.77 -24.60
CA GLY A 378 24.87 -48.51 -23.18
C GLY A 378 23.57 -47.75 -22.90
N LYS A 379 22.86 -47.31 -23.95
CA LYS A 379 21.51 -46.76 -23.79
C LYS A 379 20.56 -47.80 -23.22
N ASN A 380 19.76 -47.38 -22.27
CA ASN A 380 18.77 -48.19 -21.58
C ASN A 380 17.64 -47.29 -21.07
N ASN A 381 16.69 -47.87 -20.35
CA ASN A 381 15.48 -47.19 -19.87
C ASN A 381 15.72 -46.05 -18.86
N TRP A 382 16.94 -45.85 -18.36
CA TRP A 382 17.31 -44.71 -17.51
C TRP A 382 17.60 -43.43 -18.30
N HIS A 383 17.87 -43.55 -19.60
CA HIS A 383 18.30 -42.44 -20.47
C HIS A 383 17.13 -41.72 -21.16
N TYR A 384 15.90 -42.13 -20.86
CA TYR A 384 14.67 -41.54 -21.37
C TYR A 384 13.83 -41.06 -20.19
N VAL A 385 13.47 -39.79 -20.20
CA VAL A 385 12.79 -39.11 -19.11
C VAL A 385 11.56 -38.39 -19.62
N GLU A 386 10.50 -38.47 -18.86
CA GLU A 386 9.29 -37.67 -19.00
C GLU A 386 9.16 -36.82 -17.74
N ILE A 387 8.97 -35.51 -17.94
CA ILE A 387 8.71 -34.56 -16.86
C ILE A 387 7.25 -34.14 -16.97
N GLU A 388 6.44 -34.50 -15.97
CA GLU A 388 5.00 -34.24 -15.93
C GLU A 388 4.67 -33.19 -14.88
N LYS A 389 3.64 -32.37 -15.13
CA LYS A 389 3.13 -31.41 -14.13
C LYS A 389 2.48 -32.16 -12.96
N VAL A 390 2.86 -31.79 -11.73
CA VAL A 390 2.15 -32.21 -10.52
C VAL A 390 1.22 -31.09 -10.05
N ASP A 391 1.77 -29.89 -9.87
CA ASP A 391 1.06 -28.66 -9.50
C ASP A 391 1.76 -27.42 -10.10
N GLU A 392 1.40 -26.21 -9.68
CA GLU A 392 1.98 -24.95 -10.22
C GLU A 392 3.44 -24.69 -9.83
N SER A 393 4.02 -25.50 -8.94
CA SER A 393 5.38 -25.34 -8.44
C SER A 393 6.21 -26.62 -8.52
N THR A 394 5.59 -27.75 -8.82
CA THR A 394 6.22 -29.07 -8.77
C THR A 394 5.97 -29.86 -10.05
N VAL A 395 7.02 -30.52 -10.52
CA VAL A 395 6.98 -31.50 -11.60
C VAL A 395 7.47 -32.86 -11.12
N ARG A 396 7.11 -33.91 -11.85
CA ARG A 396 7.52 -35.28 -11.62
C ARG A 396 8.48 -35.70 -12.71
N TRP A 397 9.71 -36.00 -12.33
CA TRP A 397 10.65 -36.71 -13.20
C TRP A 397 10.30 -38.19 -13.21
N LYS A 398 10.19 -38.80 -14.39
CA LYS A 398 9.93 -40.24 -14.55
C LYS A 398 10.79 -40.81 -15.66
N ASN A 399 11.52 -41.90 -15.39
CA ASN A 399 12.25 -42.62 -16.42
C ASN A 399 11.51 -43.87 -16.90
N ARG A 400 11.91 -44.43 -18.04
CA ARG A 400 11.32 -45.67 -18.59
C ARG A 400 11.64 -46.91 -17.76
N ALA A 401 12.55 -46.83 -16.79
CA ALA A 401 12.85 -47.93 -15.86
C ALA A 401 11.86 -47.99 -14.68
N GLY A 402 10.86 -47.10 -14.67
CA GLY A 402 9.82 -47.04 -13.64
C GLY A 402 10.22 -46.29 -12.38
N ARG A 403 11.34 -45.56 -12.39
CA ARG A 403 11.73 -44.68 -11.29
C ARG A 403 11.21 -43.28 -11.53
N SER A 404 10.72 -42.67 -10.45
CA SER A 404 10.23 -41.30 -10.47
C SER A 404 10.54 -40.57 -9.18
N TRP A 405 10.69 -39.25 -9.26
CA TRP A 405 10.83 -38.38 -8.10
C TRP A 405 10.33 -36.97 -8.42
N THR A 406 10.18 -36.14 -7.39
CA THR A 406 9.72 -34.75 -7.53
C THR A 406 10.87 -33.77 -7.79
N LEU A 407 10.58 -32.74 -8.57
CA LEU A 407 11.40 -31.53 -8.69
C LEU A 407 10.50 -30.32 -8.42
N SER A 408 10.94 -29.41 -7.55
CA SER A 408 10.17 -28.21 -7.19
C SER A 408 10.91 -26.94 -7.60
N VAL A 409 10.16 -25.94 -8.03
CA VAL A 409 10.69 -24.60 -8.30
C VAL A 409 11.32 -24.05 -7.02
N ILE A 410 12.56 -23.56 -7.13
CA ILE A 410 13.23 -22.91 -6.00
C ILE A 410 12.72 -21.48 -5.92
N THR A 411 12.32 -21.06 -4.73
CA THR A 411 11.95 -19.67 -4.45
C THR A 411 12.81 -19.17 -3.29
N SER A 412 13.48 -18.03 -3.48
CA SER A 412 14.20 -17.33 -2.41
C SER A 412 13.78 -15.89 -2.41
N ASP A 413 13.40 -15.37 -1.24
CA ASP A 413 12.98 -13.97 -1.06
C ASP A 413 11.88 -13.53 -2.04
N GLY A 414 10.97 -14.44 -2.39
CA GLY A 414 9.88 -14.20 -3.34
C GLY A 414 10.30 -14.26 -4.82
N LYS A 415 11.58 -14.52 -5.12
CA LYS A 415 12.11 -14.69 -6.47
C LYS A 415 12.17 -16.16 -6.86
N VAL A 416 11.70 -16.47 -8.06
CA VAL A 416 11.82 -17.80 -8.68
C VAL A 416 13.21 -17.98 -9.27
N ASP A 417 13.90 -19.07 -8.92
CA ASP A 417 15.12 -19.48 -9.62
C ASP A 417 14.73 -20.07 -10.98
N THR A 418 15.13 -19.39 -12.05
CA THR A 418 14.80 -19.80 -13.42
C THR A 418 15.83 -20.73 -14.03
N THR A 419 16.89 -21.06 -13.28
CA THR A 419 18.06 -21.84 -13.70
C THR A 419 18.12 -23.19 -13.02
N LYS A 420 17.40 -23.41 -11.91
CA LYS A 420 17.46 -24.65 -11.14
C LYS A 420 16.11 -25.05 -10.57
N LEU A 421 15.94 -26.36 -10.39
CA LEU A 421 14.87 -26.96 -9.61
C LEU A 421 15.46 -27.68 -8.40
N SER A 422 14.77 -27.63 -7.25
CA SER A 422 15.11 -28.42 -6.08
C SER A 422 14.69 -29.86 -6.32
N VAL A 423 15.58 -30.82 -6.05
CA VAL A 423 15.27 -32.24 -6.15
C VAL A 423 14.59 -32.68 -4.85
N GLY A 424 13.47 -33.39 -4.95
CA GLY A 424 12.78 -33.95 -3.80
C GLY A 424 13.57 -35.05 -3.11
N THR A 425 13.34 -35.24 -1.81
CA THR A 425 13.98 -36.29 -1.00
C THR A 425 13.56 -37.70 -1.42
N ASP A 426 12.53 -37.82 -2.26
CA ASP A 426 12.08 -39.06 -2.90
C ASP A 426 12.99 -39.50 -4.07
N CYS A 427 13.95 -38.66 -4.48
CA CYS A 427 14.95 -39.03 -5.47
C CYS A 427 15.95 -40.07 -4.92
N PRO A 428 16.17 -41.21 -5.62
CA PRO A 428 17.15 -42.23 -5.22
C PRO A 428 18.60 -41.74 -5.09
N TYR A 429 18.90 -40.58 -5.68
CA TYR A 429 20.24 -39.97 -5.70
C TYR A 429 20.37 -38.79 -4.74
N TYR A 430 19.30 -38.41 -4.02
CA TYR A 430 19.30 -37.25 -3.12
C TYR A 430 20.39 -37.36 -2.05
N SER A 431 20.47 -38.52 -1.37
CA SER A 431 21.49 -38.80 -0.35
C SER A 431 22.92 -38.90 -0.89
N ARG A 432 23.08 -38.97 -2.23
CA ARG A 432 24.37 -38.96 -2.92
C ARG A 432 24.76 -37.55 -3.40
N GLY A 433 24.02 -36.52 -2.97
CA GLY A 433 24.32 -35.11 -3.24
C GLY A 433 23.57 -34.51 -4.44
N TYR A 434 22.69 -35.26 -5.11
CA TYR A 434 21.86 -34.71 -6.18
C TYR A 434 20.63 -34.01 -5.60
N THR A 435 20.82 -32.77 -5.15
CA THR A 435 19.78 -31.95 -4.49
C THR A 435 19.20 -30.86 -5.38
N GLN A 436 19.81 -30.59 -6.54
CA GLN A 436 19.35 -29.59 -7.51
C GLN A 436 19.51 -30.12 -8.95
N ALA A 437 18.55 -29.81 -9.81
CA ALA A 437 18.58 -30.07 -11.24
C ALA A 437 18.75 -28.74 -11.99
N GLU A 438 19.78 -28.62 -12.81
CA GLU A 438 20.02 -27.39 -13.59
C GLU A 438 19.23 -27.37 -14.90
N LEU A 439 18.73 -26.20 -15.27
CA LEU A 439 17.96 -25.95 -16.48
C LEU A 439 18.83 -25.21 -17.49
N VAL A 440 19.06 -25.82 -18.65
CA VAL A 440 19.81 -25.20 -19.74
C VAL A 440 18.84 -24.71 -20.80
N ARG A 441 18.89 -23.41 -21.09
CA ARG A 441 18.06 -22.78 -22.12
C ARG A 441 18.76 -22.74 -23.46
N ASP A 442 17.97 -22.80 -24.51
CA ASP A 442 18.41 -22.47 -25.85
C ASP A 442 18.63 -20.95 -25.96
N ALA A 443 19.77 -20.53 -26.50
CA ALA A 443 20.16 -19.12 -26.51
C ALA A 443 19.28 -18.25 -27.42
N ASP A 444 18.72 -18.84 -28.49
CA ASP A 444 17.95 -18.12 -29.49
C ASP A 444 16.47 -18.03 -29.12
N THR A 445 15.93 -19.10 -28.51
CA THR A 445 14.50 -19.20 -28.21
C THR A 445 14.16 -19.00 -26.72
N GLY A 446 15.14 -19.08 -25.82
CA GLY A 446 14.94 -19.00 -24.37
C GLY A 446 14.22 -20.21 -23.76
N ALA A 447 13.80 -21.17 -24.58
CA ALA A 447 13.13 -22.39 -24.16
C ALA A 447 14.10 -23.32 -23.42
N ILE A 448 13.59 -24.08 -22.45
CA ILE A 448 14.40 -25.11 -21.78
C ILE A 448 14.71 -26.20 -22.80
N ARG A 449 16.01 -26.36 -23.08
CA ARG A 449 16.53 -27.35 -24.03
C ARG A 449 17.08 -28.58 -23.32
N LYS A 450 17.61 -28.42 -22.09
CA LYS A 450 18.11 -29.54 -21.30
C LYS A 450 17.78 -29.40 -19.83
N VAL A 451 17.65 -30.54 -19.16
CA VAL A 451 17.65 -30.66 -17.71
C VAL A 451 18.85 -31.53 -17.31
N ILE A 452 19.68 -31.05 -16.39
CA ILE A 452 20.84 -31.76 -15.90
C ILE A 452 20.40 -32.72 -14.80
N GLY A 453 20.55 -34.02 -15.06
CA GLY A 453 20.18 -35.12 -14.19
C GLY A 453 21.29 -35.54 -13.22
N PRO A 454 21.06 -36.63 -12.47
CA PRO A 454 22.06 -37.23 -11.59
C PRO A 454 23.39 -37.50 -12.32
N GLY A 455 24.52 -37.29 -11.64
CA GLY A 455 25.85 -37.48 -12.26
C GLY A 455 26.24 -36.37 -13.25
N SER A 456 25.55 -35.23 -13.24
CA SER A 456 25.74 -34.12 -14.20
C SER A 456 25.42 -34.51 -15.65
N GLU A 457 24.53 -35.49 -15.82
CA GLU A 457 24.16 -36.00 -17.14
C GLU A 457 23.12 -35.09 -17.84
N PRO A 458 23.35 -34.66 -19.09
CA PRO A 458 22.42 -33.78 -19.80
C PRO A 458 21.30 -34.56 -20.48
N TYR A 459 20.05 -34.32 -20.08
CA TYR A 459 18.86 -34.82 -20.77
C TYR A 459 18.33 -33.73 -21.70
N THR A 460 18.39 -33.96 -23.01
CA THR A 460 18.00 -33.00 -24.05
C THR A 460 16.54 -33.20 -24.44
N ARG A 461 15.78 -32.10 -24.53
CA ARG A 461 14.36 -32.10 -24.89
C ARG A 461 14.17 -32.70 -26.28
N GLN A 462 13.18 -33.58 -26.41
CA GLN A 462 12.73 -34.07 -27.70
C GLN A 462 11.67 -33.10 -28.26
N TYR A 463 11.78 -32.78 -29.54
CA TYR A 463 10.85 -31.90 -30.26
C TYR A 463 9.83 -32.71 -31.05
#